data_AF-A0A8I0HF02-F1
#
_entry.id   AF-A0A8I0HF02-F1
#
_cell.length_a   1.000
_cell.length_b   1.000
_cell.length_c   1.000
_cell.angle_alpha   90.00
_cell.angle_beta   90.00
_cell.angle_gamma   90.00
#
_symmetry.space_group_name_H-M   'P 1'
#
loop_
_entity.id
_entity.type
_entity.pdbx_description
1 polymer ?
#
loop_
_entity_poly.entity_id
_entity_poly.type
_entity_poly.pdbx_seq_one_letter_code
_entity_poly.pdbx_strand_id
1 'polypeptide(L)' 'QTGIEELEETIREMFFTGEVTFNDEVYITNIRHKTALQEARNSLNLVVQSILDGMPEDFYSIDLMNAYEELGSIVGEAV' A
#
# COMPACT_ATOMS: atom_id res chain seq x y z
N GLN A 1 -38.26 -12.88 16.99
CA GLN A 1 -37.10 -11.97 16.92
C GLN A 1 -35.85 -12.84 16.90
N THR A 2 -35.75 -13.73 15.91
CA THR A 2 -34.86 -14.92 15.98
C THR A 2 -34.03 -15.12 14.70
N GLY A 3 -34.47 -14.59 13.55
CA GLY A 3 -33.72 -14.73 12.29
C GLY A 3 -32.54 -13.77 12.13
N ILE A 4 -32.50 -12.67 12.90
CA ILE A 4 -31.36 -11.73 12.88
C ILE A 4 -30.17 -12.29 13.66
N GLU A 5 -30.41 -12.95 14.79
CA GLU A 5 -29.35 -13.59 15.58
C GLU A 5 -28.73 -14.77 14.83
N GLU A 6 -29.54 -15.60 14.15
CA GLU A 6 -29.01 -16.67 13.28
C GLU A 6 -28.16 -16.12 12.14
N LEU A 7 -28.56 -15.00 11.53
CA LEU A 7 -27.77 -14.36 10.47
C LEU A 7 -26.45 -13.82 11.00
N GLU A 8 -26.46 -13.16 12.16
CA GLU A 8 -25.26 -12.63 12.81
C GLU A 8 -24.29 -13.74 13.18
N GLU A 9 -24.79 -14.84 13.74
CA GLU A 9 -23.96 -15.98 14.14
C GLU A 9 -23.39 -16.72 12.93
N THR A 10 -24.15 -16.88 11.85
CA THR A 10 -23.66 -17.47 10.60
C THR A 10 -22.54 -16.63 9.98
N ILE A 11 -22.69 -15.30 9.94
CA ILE A 11 -21.65 -14.39 9.44
C ILE A 11 -20.40 -14.46 10.32
N ARG A 12 -20.58 -14.55 11.64
CA ARG A 12 -19.49 -14.68 12.62
C ARG A 12 -18.76 -16.01 12.43
N GLU A 13 -19.47 -17.13 12.32
CA GLU A 13 -18.86 -18.44 12.05
C GLU A 13 -18.10 -18.46 10.72
N MET A 14 -18.62 -17.85 9.66
CA MET A 14 -17.89 -17.71 8.38
C MET A 14 -16.60 -16.89 8.51
N PHE A 15 -16.53 -15.94 9.44
CA PHE A 15 -15.33 -15.10 9.67
C PHE A 15 -14.32 -15.73 10.64
N PHE A 16 -14.78 -16.47 11.67
CA PHE A 16 -13.93 -16.95 12.78
C PHE A 16 -13.50 -18.42 12.69
N THR A 17 -14.09 -19.23 11.79
CA THR A 17 -13.72 -20.66 11.60
C THR A 17 -12.37 -20.88 10.90
N GLY A 18 -11.61 -19.83 10.59
CA GLY A 18 -10.21 -19.93 10.18
C GLY A 18 -9.96 -20.17 8.69
N GLU A 19 -10.96 -20.04 7.82
CA GLU A 19 -10.73 -19.95 6.36
C GLU A 19 -10.21 -18.57 5.93
N VAL A 20 -10.37 -17.55 6.78
CA VAL A 20 -9.69 -16.28 6.65
C VAL A 20 -8.51 -16.32 7.61
N THR A 21 -7.34 -16.69 7.09
CA THR A 21 -6.08 -16.49 7.82
C THR A 21 -6.04 -15.04 8.27
N PHE A 22 -6.00 -14.80 9.58
CA PHE A 22 -5.65 -13.51 10.15
C PHE A 22 -4.20 -13.26 9.75
N ASN A 23 -4.02 -12.79 8.52
CA ASN A 23 -2.72 -12.50 7.96
C ASN A 23 -2.29 -11.22 8.65
N ASP A 24 -1.18 -11.25 9.38
CA ASP A 24 -0.43 -10.06 9.81
C ASP A 24 0.10 -9.25 8.61
N GLU A 25 -0.50 -9.41 7.42
CA GLU A 25 -0.26 -8.57 6.27
C GLU A 25 -0.88 -7.21 6.55
N VAL A 26 -0.04 -6.18 6.49
CA VAL A 26 -0.49 -4.79 6.47
C VAL A 26 -1.40 -4.60 5.27
N TYR A 27 -2.72 -4.61 5.50
CA TYR A 27 -3.70 -4.39 4.44
C TYR A 27 -3.79 -2.91 4.10
N ILE A 28 -3.52 -2.57 2.84
CA ILE A 28 -3.75 -1.23 2.31
C ILE A 28 -5.23 -1.12 1.94
N THR A 29 -6.05 -0.67 2.89
CA THR A 29 -7.51 -0.52 2.70
C THR A 29 -7.89 0.76 1.98
N ASN A 30 -7.07 1.81 2.14
CA ASN A 30 -7.32 3.11 1.52
C ASN A 30 -6.74 3.17 0.11
N ILE A 31 -7.60 3.42 -0.88
CA ILE A 31 -7.20 3.56 -2.29
C ILE A 31 -6.14 4.64 -2.50
N ARG A 32 -6.16 5.74 -1.72
CA ARG A 32 -5.15 6.80 -1.76
C ARG A 32 -3.77 6.28 -1.39
N HIS A 33 -3.68 5.47 -0.33
CA HIS A 33 -2.41 4.88 0.12
C HIS A 33 -1.89 3.87 -0.91
N LYS A 34 -2.79 3.10 -1.52
CA LYS A 34 -2.44 2.19 -2.60
C LYS A 34 -1.84 2.93 -3.79
N THR A 35 -2.46 4.04 -4.21
CA THR A 35 -1.96 4.87 -5.30
C THR A 35 -0.58 5.43 -4.96
N ALA A 36 -0.41 6.05 -3.80
CA ALA A 36 0.88 6.60 -3.36
C ALA A 36 2.00 5.56 -3.31
N LEU A 37 1.73 4.34 -2.79
CA LEU A 37 2.70 3.25 -2.82
C LEU A 37 3.05 2.79 -4.24
N GLN A 38 2.06 2.81 -5.13
CA GLN A 38 2.27 2.42 -6.53
C GLN A 38 3.11 3.46 -7.28
N GLU A 39 2.89 4.74 -7.03
CA GLU A 39 3.71 5.83 -7.57
C GLU A 39 5.13 5.80 -6.99
N ALA A 40 5.29 5.66 -5.66
CA ALA A 40 6.60 5.51 -5.05
C ALA A 40 7.41 4.35 -5.66
N ARG A 41 6.76 3.21 -5.89
CA ARG A 41 7.38 2.07 -6.58
C ARG A 41 7.77 2.42 -8.03
N ASN A 42 6.92 3.14 -8.76
CA ASN A 42 7.23 3.54 -10.12
C ASN A 42 8.45 4.47 -10.16
N SER A 43 8.51 5.46 -9.27
CA SER A 43 9.68 6.34 -9.11
C SER A 43 10.94 5.56 -8.76
N LEU A 44 10.88 4.60 -7.84
CA LEU A 44 12.02 3.72 -7.55
C LEU A 44 12.48 2.88 -8.75
N ASN A 45 11.56 2.48 -9.64
CA ASN A 45 11.96 1.81 -10.89
C ASN A 45 12.69 2.77 -11.84
N LEU A 46 12.30 4.05 -11.87
CA LEU A 46 13.00 5.09 -12.64
C LEU A 46 14.42 5.34 -12.08
N VAL A 47 14.58 5.31 -10.75
CA VAL A 47 15.91 5.35 -10.10
C VAL A 47 16.78 4.20 -10.60
N VAL A 48 16.26 2.97 -10.54
CA VAL A 48 16.99 1.77 -10.99
C VAL A 48 17.35 1.88 -12.48
N GLN A 49 16.40 2.29 -13.32
CA GLN A 49 16.62 2.47 -14.76
C GLN A 49 17.70 3.52 -15.03
N SER A 50 17.65 4.66 -14.33
CA SER A 50 18.61 5.75 -14.46
C SER A 50 20.04 5.32 -14.08
N ILE A 51 20.18 4.50 -13.05
CA ILE A 51 21.46 3.91 -12.65
C ILE A 51 21.96 2.95 -13.74
N LEU A 52 21.10 2.09 -14.28
CA LEU A 52 21.45 1.15 -15.36
C LEU A 52 21.86 1.87 -16.65
N ASP A 53 21.23 3.00 -16.94
CA ASP A 53 21.53 3.85 -18.10
C ASP A 53 22.80 4.70 -17.90
N GLY A 54 23.45 4.61 -16.73
CA GLY A 54 24.67 5.35 -16.41
C GLY A 54 24.45 6.87 -16.33
N MET A 55 23.23 7.30 -16.01
CA MET A 55 22.91 8.72 -15.87
C MET A 55 23.60 9.31 -14.62
N PRO A 56 23.92 10.61 -14.64
CA PRO A 56 24.47 11.31 -13.47
C PRO A 56 23.53 11.23 -12.26
N GLU A 57 24.13 11.33 -11.07
CA GLU A 57 23.42 11.23 -9.78
C GLU A 57 22.26 12.21 -9.62
N ASP A 58 22.41 13.40 -10.18
CA ASP A 58 21.37 14.43 -10.14
C ASP A 58 20.04 13.95 -10.75
N PHE A 59 20.07 13.02 -11.72
CA PHE A 59 18.86 12.53 -12.38
C PHE A 59 18.07 11.56 -11.52
N TYR A 60 18.73 10.53 -10.96
CA TYR A 60 18.03 9.56 -10.12
C TYR A 60 17.73 10.09 -8.71
N SER A 61 18.40 11.17 -8.28
CA SER A 61 18.06 11.87 -7.04
C SER A 61 16.67 12.53 -7.10
N ILE A 62 16.24 12.99 -8.28
CA ILE A 62 14.90 13.54 -8.50
C ILE A 62 13.85 12.44 -8.29
N ASP A 63 14.05 11.27 -8.89
CA ASP A 63 13.14 10.14 -8.74
C ASP A 63 13.10 9.59 -7.31
N LEU A 64 14.23 9.61 -6.60
CA LEU A 64 14.29 9.29 -5.17
C LEU A 64 13.48 10.27 -4.32
N MET A 65 13.57 11.58 -4.62
CA MET A 65 12.79 12.59 -3.92
C MET A 65 11.29 12.41 -4.16
N ASN A 66 10.88 12.14 -5.40
CA ASN A 66 9.49 11.84 -5.73
C ASN A 66 8.98 10.61 -4.95
N ALA A 67 9.77 9.53 -4.88
CA ALA A 67 9.39 8.36 -4.09
C ALA A 67 9.23 8.70 -2.60
N TYR A 68 10.10 9.55 -2.06
CA TYR A 68 10.03 10.01 -0.68
C TYR A 68 8.76 10.84 -0.41
N GLU A 69 8.41 11.77 -1.31
CA GLU A 69 7.20 12.60 -1.19
C GLU A 69 5.92 11.76 -1.24
N GLU A 70 5.84 10.80 -2.17
CA GLU A 70 4.69 9.90 -2.28
C GLU A 70 4.50 9.07 -1.01
N LEU A 71 5.59 8.56 -0.42
CA LEU A 71 5.55 7.87 0.87
C LEU A 71 5.16 8.82 2.02
N GLY A 72 5.70 10.03 2.03
CA GLY A 72 5.34 11.09 3.00
C GLY A 72 3.86 11.45 2.93
N SER A 73 3.24 11.42 1.74
CA SER A 73 1.81 11.67 1.57
C SER A 73 0.93 10.66 2.31
N ILE A 74 1.40 9.41 2.45
CA ILE A 74 0.66 8.34 3.15
C ILE A 74 0.55 8.68 4.63
N VAL A 75 1.65 9.13 5.25
CA VAL A 75 1.73 9.48 6.67
C VAL A 75 1.33 10.93 6.97
N GLY A 76 1.10 11.75 5.93
CA GLY A 76 0.70 13.15 6.06
C GLY A 76 1.85 14.11 6.33
N GLU A 77 3.09 13.70 6.01
CA GLU A 77 4.31 14.52 6.15
C GLU A 77 4.61 15.36 4.90
N ALA A 78 4.09 14.96 3.73
CA ALA A 78 4.22 15.73 2.50
C ALA A 78 3.11 16.80 2.39
N VAL A 79 3.49 18.03 2.01
CA VAL A 79 2.62 19.23 1.89
C VAL A 79 2.49 19.65 0.44
#